data_AF-A0A2V9QPV3-F1
#
_entry.id   AF-A0A2V9QPV3-F1
#
_cell.length_a   1.000
_cell.length_b   1.000
_cell.length_c   1.000
_cell.angle_alpha   90.00
_cell.angle_beta   90.00
_cell.angle_gamma   90.00
#
_symmetry.space_group_name_H-M   'P 1'
#
loop_
_entity.id
_entity.type
_entity.pdbx_description
1 polymer ?
#
loop_
_entity_poly.entity_id
_entity_poly.type
_entity_poly.pdbx_seq_one_letter_code
_entity_poly.pdbx_strand_id
1 'polypeptide(L)'
;MPQAVAQIDHLLSQFHLERVFLGRHKFYHFRIWYRDALSKYVKEMLLDPRTLSRPYLEKKKLENIVDRHVKGDRNYTTAIHKVLTLELVHRLFLDPR
;
A
#
# COMPACT_ATOMS: atom_id res chain seq x y z
N MET A 1 -9.36 7.50 5.50
CA MET A 1 -8.68 8.63 6.16
C MET A 1 -8.28 9.65 5.08
N PRO A 2 -8.64 10.93 5.22
CA PRO A 2 -8.25 11.99 4.28
C PRO A 2 -6.72 12.14 4.19
N GLN A 3 -6.21 12.65 3.06
CA GLN A 3 -4.75 12.73 2.82
C GLN A 3 -4.04 13.72 3.76
N ALA A 4 -4.66 14.86 4.07
CA ALA A 4 -4.11 15.83 5.03
C ALA A 4 -3.88 15.20 6.42
N VAL A 5 -4.82 14.37 6.86
CA VAL A 5 -4.71 13.63 8.12
C VAL A 5 -3.56 12.61 8.07
N ALA A 6 -3.25 12.04 6.90
CA ALA A 6 -2.13 11.11 6.75
C ALA A 6 -0.77 11.78 6.92
N GLN A 7 -0.64 13.03 6.45
CA GLN A 7 0.58 13.81 6.60
C GLN A 7 0.83 14.19 8.07
N ILE A 8 -0.22 14.62 8.78
CA ILE A 8 -0.13 14.97 10.20
C ILE A 8 0.22 13.74 11.03
N ASP A 9 -0.43 12.60 10.77
CA ASP A 9 -0.13 11.33 11.43
C ASP A 9 1.32 10.87 11.21
N HIS A 10 1.86 11.05 9.99
CA HIS A 10 3.26 10.74 9.71
C HIS A 10 4.23 11.61 10.53
N LEU A 11 3.96 12.91 10.64
CA LEU A 11 4.79 13.84 11.44
C LEU A 11 4.76 13.48 12.94
N LEU A 12 3.67 12.91 13.42
CA LEU A 12 3.49 12.50 14.82
C LEU A 12 3.80 11.02 15.08
N SER A 13 4.24 10.27 14.06
CA SER A 13 4.44 8.81 14.13
C SER A 13 5.48 8.36 15.16
N GLN A 14 6.42 9.24 15.53
CA GLN A 14 7.40 9.00 16.61
C GLN A 14 6.73 8.83 17.99
N PHE A 15 5.53 9.37 18.18
CA PHE A 15 4.77 9.23 19.43
C PHE A 15 3.90 7.98 19.46
N HIS A 16 3.84 7.20 18.37
CA HIS A 16 3.07 5.97 18.24
C HIS A 16 1.62 6.07 18.73
N LEU A 17 0.99 7.25 18.62
CA LEU A 17 -0.37 7.51 19.12
C LEU A 17 -1.40 6.60 18.46
N GLU A 18 -1.08 6.08 17.26
CA GLU A 18 -1.92 5.10 16.60
C GLU A 18 -2.10 3.83 17.46
N ARG A 19 -1.09 3.38 18.22
CA ARG A 19 -1.17 2.14 19.03
C ARG A 19 -2.15 2.22 20.21
N VAL A 20 -2.54 3.42 20.64
CA VAL A 20 -3.50 3.60 21.74
C VAL A 20 -4.94 3.37 21.26
N PHE A 21 -5.21 3.55 19.97
CA PHE A 21 -6.56 3.44 19.38
C PHE A 21 -6.70 2.29 18.37
N LEU A 22 -5.61 1.77 17.82
CA LEU A 22 -5.61 0.61 16.91
C LEU A 22 -6.06 -0.66 17.64
N GLY A 23 -7.04 -1.35 17.06
CA GLY A 23 -7.50 -2.66 17.52
C GLY A 23 -8.81 -2.65 18.32
N ARG A 24 -9.30 -1.49 18.77
CA ARG A 24 -10.53 -1.41 19.57
C ARG A 24 -11.84 -1.37 18.76
N HIS A 25 -11.79 -1.07 17.46
CA HIS A 25 -12.99 -0.96 16.61
C HIS A 25 -12.89 -1.61 15.23
N LYS A 26 -11.67 -1.93 14.75
CA LYS A 26 -11.41 -2.70 13.51
C LYS A 26 -10.16 -3.55 13.73
N PHE A 27 -10.23 -4.84 13.40
CA PHE A 27 -9.08 -5.75 13.53
C PHE A 27 -8.12 -5.65 12.34
N TYR A 28 -8.61 -5.33 11.14
CA TYR A 28 -7.82 -5.14 9.93
C TYR A 28 -7.26 -3.71 9.81
N HIS A 29 -5.94 -3.57 9.92
CA HIS A 29 -5.23 -2.29 9.76
C HIS A 29 -4.35 -2.28 8.52
N PHE A 30 -4.94 -2.54 7.35
CA PHE A 30 -4.22 -2.64 6.08
C PHE A 30 -3.33 -1.42 5.77
N ARG A 31 -3.72 -0.21 6.20
CA ARG A 31 -2.88 0.99 6.06
C ARG A 31 -1.51 0.80 6.70
N ILE A 32 -1.49 0.28 7.92
CA ILE A 32 -0.27 0.11 8.72
C ILE A 32 0.46 -1.12 8.24
N TRP A 33 -0.26 -2.20 7.94
CA TRP A 33 0.36 -3.41 7.43
C TRP A 33 1.06 -3.15 6.09
N TYR A 34 0.42 -2.51 5.13
CA TYR A 34 1.05 -2.18 3.84
C TYR A 34 2.19 -1.15 3.96
N ARG A 35 2.14 -0.25 4.95
CA ARG A 35 3.23 0.70 5.26
C ARG A 35 4.42 0.01 5.94
N ASP A 36 4.16 -0.92 6.86
CA ASP A 36 5.14 -1.47 7.78
C ASP A 36 5.37 -2.97 7.48
N ALA A 37 4.64 -3.86 8.13
CA ALA A 37 4.89 -5.31 8.16
C ALA A 37 4.88 -6.00 6.77
N LEU A 38 4.05 -5.50 5.85
CA LEU A 38 3.89 -6.01 4.49
C LEU A 38 4.53 -5.09 3.44
N SER A 39 5.26 -4.06 3.84
CA SER A 39 5.87 -3.09 2.91
C SER A 39 6.81 -3.75 1.91
N LYS A 40 7.63 -4.72 2.37
CA LYS A 40 8.50 -5.51 1.52
C LYS A 40 7.71 -6.26 0.45
N TYR A 41 6.66 -6.98 0.86
CA TYR A 41 5.79 -7.73 -0.05
C TYR A 41 5.08 -6.81 -1.05
N VAL A 42 4.56 -5.66 -0.60
CA VAL A 42 3.93 -4.66 -1.47
C VAL A 42 4.92 -4.16 -2.52
N LYS A 43 6.16 -3.85 -2.14
CA LYS A 43 7.21 -3.42 -3.08
C LYS A 43 7.56 -4.54 -4.06
N GLU A 44 7.82 -5.74 -3.57
CA GLU A 44 8.17 -6.90 -4.40
C GLU A 44 7.09 -7.21 -5.43
N MET A 45 5.81 -7.14 -5.06
CA MET A 45 4.71 -7.42 -5.97
C MET A 45 4.39 -6.26 -6.91
N LEU A 46 4.35 -5.03 -6.41
CA LEU A 46 3.86 -3.88 -7.20
C LEU A 46 4.95 -3.15 -7.99
N LEU A 47 6.21 -3.30 -7.61
CA LEU A 47 7.36 -2.75 -8.34
C LEU A 47 8.08 -3.81 -9.19
N ASP A 48 7.52 -5.02 -9.24
CA ASP A 48 7.95 -6.07 -10.16
C ASP A 48 7.85 -5.59 -11.62
N PRO A 49 8.87 -5.83 -12.47
CA PRO A 49 8.80 -5.50 -13.90
C PRO A 49 7.55 -6.04 -14.61
N ARG A 50 7.03 -7.22 -14.21
CA ARG A 50 5.79 -7.82 -14.73
C ARG A 50 4.55 -7.01 -14.37
N THR A 51 4.51 -6.48 -13.15
CA THR A 51 3.39 -5.63 -12.71
C THR A 51 3.50 -4.25 -13.37
N LEU A 52 4.71 -3.71 -13.48
CA LEU A 52 4.94 -2.40 -14.10
C LEU A 52 4.74 -2.40 -15.62
N SER A 53 4.73 -3.57 -16.26
CA SER A 53 4.44 -3.73 -17.69
C SER A 53 2.95 -3.95 -18.01
N ARG A 54 2.07 -4.02 -17.00
CA ARG A 54 0.63 -4.17 -17.24
C ARG A 54 0.08 -2.96 -18.01
N PRO A 55 -0.65 -3.17 -19.13
CA PRO A 55 -1.05 -2.08 -20.03
C PRO A 55 -2.06 -1.10 -19.42
N TYR A 56 -2.78 -1.53 -18.37
CA TYR A 56 -3.75 -0.70 -17.65
C TYR A 56 -3.14 0.06 -16.46
N LEU A 57 -1.83 -0.05 -16.23
CA LEU A 57 -1.13 0.62 -15.14
C LEU A 57 -0.18 1.69 -15.69
N GLU A 58 -0.23 2.88 -15.09
CA GLU A 58 0.76 3.91 -15.32
C GLU A 58 1.95 3.69 -14.37
N LYS A 59 3.06 3.17 -14.90
CA LYS A 59 4.28 2.80 -14.15
C LYS A 59 4.70 3.84 -13.11
N LYS A 60 4.96 5.08 -13.55
CA LYS A 60 5.45 6.16 -12.67
C LYS A 60 4.47 6.50 -11.55
N LYS A 61 3.17 6.39 -11.82
CA LYS A 61 2.12 6.66 -10.83
C LYS A 61 2.05 5.55 -9.80
N LEU A 62 2.21 4.29 -10.22
CA LEU A 62 2.25 3.15 -9.30
C LEU A 62 3.48 3.20 -8.39
N GLU A 63 4.66 3.49 -8.94
CA GLU A 63 5.89 3.69 -8.17
C GLU A 63 5.70 4.75 -7.09
N ASN A 64 5.21 5.94 -7.48
CA ASN A 64 4.93 7.01 -6.53
C ASN A 64 3.87 6.64 -5.48
N ILE A 65 2.83 5.88 -5.86
CA ILE A 65 1.81 5.40 -4.91
C ILE A 65 2.45 4.51 -3.84
N VAL A 66 3.28 3.55 -4.24
CA VAL A 66 3.95 2.62 -3.34
C VAL A 66 4.92 3.37 -2.44
N ASP A 67 5.78 4.22 -3.01
CA ASP A 67 6.81 4.93 -2.26
C ASP A 67 6.23 5.87 -1.21
N ARG A 68 5.25 6.70 -1.60
CA ARG A 68 4.57 7.63 -0.69
C ARG A 68 3.78 6.90 0.40
N HIS A 69 3.21 5.73 0.09
CA HIS A 69 2.50 4.95 1.09
C HIS A 69 3.43 4.31 2.11
N VAL A 70 4.52 3.67 1.65
CA VAL A 70 5.50 3.03 2.52
C VAL A 70 6.26 4.06 3.34
N LYS A 71 6.55 5.24 2.78
CA LYS A 71 7.07 6.38 3.55
C LYS A 71 6.10 6.82 4.66
N GLY A 72 4.81 6.54 4.52
CA GLY A 72 3.77 6.84 5.50
C GLY A 72 3.14 8.23 5.35
N ASP A 73 3.64 9.05 4.45
CA ASP A 73 3.23 10.44 4.28
C ASP A 73 1.99 10.62 3.39
N ARG A 74 1.51 9.55 2.74
CA ARG A 74 0.18 9.49 2.11
C ARG A 74 -0.52 8.15 2.35
N ASN A 75 -1.84 8.17 2.31
CA ASN A 75 -2.65 6.97 2.43
C ASN A 75 -3.15 6.50 1.06
N TYR A 76 -2.50 5.47 0.51
CA TYR A 76 -2.91 4.80 -0.71
C TYR A 76 -3.41 3.37 -0.50
N THR A 77 -3.86 3.03 0.72
CA THR A 77 -4.32 1.67 1.07
C THR A 77 -5.27 1.09 0.04
N THR A 78 -6.29 1.86 -0.37
CA THR A 78 -7.28 1.39 -1.36
C THR A 78 -6.69 1.18 -2.75
N ALA A 79 -5.75 2.03 -3.17
CA ALA A 79 -5.10 1.88 -4.48
C ALA A 79 -4.19 0.65 -4.48
N ILE A 80 -3.36 0.50 -3.44
CA ILE A 80 -2.48 -0.66 -3.26
C ILE A 80 -3.30 -1.94 -3.18
N HIS A 81 -4.37 -1.96 -2.40
CA HIS A 81 -5.23 -3.13 -2.29
C HIS A 81 -5.83 -3.57 -3.64
N LYS A 82 -6.32 -2.61 -4.44
CA LYS A 82 -6.86 -2.89 -5.78
C LYS A 82 -5.79 -3.45 -6.72
N VAL A 83 -4.65 -2.78 -6.84
CA VAL A 83 -3.60 -3.21 -7.77
C VAL A 83 -3.01 -4.55 -7.34
N LEU A 84 -2.79 -4.76 -6.03
CA LEU A 84 -2.29 -6.01 -5.50
C LEU A 84 -3.26 -7.17 -5.76
N THR A 85 -4.56 -6.94 -5.58
CA THR A 85 -5.59 -7.95 -5.89
C THR A 85 -5.59 -8.28 -7.38
N LEU A 86 -5.57 -7.27 -8.26
CA LEU A 86 -5.51 -7.50 -9.69
C LEU A 86 -4.25 -8.26 -10.11
N GLU A 87 -3.10 -7.90 -9.55
CA GLU A 87 -1.83 -8.57 -9.88
C GLU A 87 -1.84 -10.03 -9.43
N LEU A 88 -2.36 -10.32 -8.22
CA LEU A 88 -2.51 -11.70 -7.75
C LEU A 88 -3.44 -12.52 -8.65
N VAL A 89 -4.56 -11.94 -9.10
CA VAL A 89 -5.46 -12.61 -10.04
C VAL A 89 -4.75 -12.90 -11.37
N HIS A 90 -3.97 -11.96 -11.89
CA HIS A 90 -3.22 -12.18 -13.13
C HIS A 90 -2.20 -13.31 -12.97
N ARG A 91 -1.35 -13.25 -11.94
CA ARG A 91 -0.29 -14.25 -11.72
C ARG A 91 -0.84 -15.65 -11.47
N LEU A 92 -1.98 -15.77 -10.77
CA LEU A 92 -2.54 -17.06 -10.39
C LEU A 92 -3.41 -17.68 -11.49
N PHE A 93 -4.13 -16.87 -12.27
CA PHE A 93 -5.21 -17.37 -13.13
C PHE A 93 -5.13 -16.98 -14.60
N LEU A 94 -4.44 -15.90 -14.97
CA LEU A 94 -4.50 -15.36 -16.33
C LEU A 94 -3.18 -15.47 -17.10
N ASP A 95 -2.06 -15.31 -16.40
CA ASP A 95 -0.77 -15.39 -17.05
C ASP A 95 -0.42 -16.86 -17.35
N PRO A 96 0.22 -17.13 -18.50
CA PRO A 96 0.66 -18.48 -18.85
C PRO A 96 1.67 -19.01 -17.83
N ARG A 97 1.63 -20.33 -17.61
CA ARG A 97 2.58 -21.04 -16.75
C ARG A 97 3.95 -21.14 -17.38
#